data_AF-A0A2V6CPR2-F1
#
_entry.id   AF-A0A2V6CPR2-F1
#
_cell.length_a   1.000
_cell.length_b   1.000
_cell.length_c   1.000
_cell.angle_alpha   90.00
_cell.angle_beta   90.00
_cell.angle_gamma   90.00
#
_symmetry.space_group_name_H-M   'P 1'
#
loop_
_entity.id
_entity.type
_entity.pdbx_description
1 polymer ?
#
loop_
_entity_poly.entity_id
_entity_poly.type
_entity_poly.pdbx_seq_one_letter_code
_entity_poly.pdbx_strand_id
1 'polypeptide(L)' 'MAEPAYVAALQRDLKRLGYYCGRIDGIFSDEVSFALARLQKNYSMRVTGELNEPVRRALHLP' A
#
# COMPACT_ATOMS: atom_id res chain seq x y z
N MET A 1 3.26 -14.22 -5.48
CA MET A 1 2.19 -13.38 -6.09
C MET A 1 1.43 -12.77 -4.94
N ALA A 2 1.36 -11.44 -4.83
CA ALA A 2 0.53 -10.81 -3.80
C ALA A 2 -0.93 -11.16 -4.10
N GLU A 3 -1.64 -11.77 -3.14
CA GLU A 3 -3.04 -12.15 -3.39
C GLU A 3 -3.91 -10.89 -3.50
N PRO A 4 -4.95 -10.88 -4.36
CA PRO A 4 -5.81 -9.71 -4.53
C PRO A 4 -6.45 -9.24 -3.22
N ALA A 5 -6.71 -10.15 -2.27
CA ALA A 5 -7.17 -9.83 -0.92
C ALA A 5 -6.17 -8.95 -0.14
N TYR A 6 -4.86 -9.16 -0.32
CA TYR A 6 -3.83 -8.33 0.32
C TYR A 6 -3.78 -6.92 -0.27
N VAL A 7 -3.87 -6.81 -1.60
CA VAL A 7 -3.88 -5.50 -2.25
C VAL A 7 -5.13 -4.72 -1.84
N ALA A 8 -6.26 -5.39 -1.66
CA ALA A 8 -7.49 -4.76 -1.16
C ALA A 8 -7.33 -4.26 0.29
N ALA A 9 -6.71 -5.04 1.17
CA ALA A 9 -6.41 -4.59 2.54
C ALA A 9 -5.46 -3.38 2.53
N LEU A 10 -4.39 -3.43 1.73
CA LEU A 10 -3.48 -2.31 1.54
C LEU A 10 -4.21 -1.04 1.06
N GLN A 11 -5.00 -1.14 -0.01
CA GLN A 11 -5.76 -0.02 -0.58
C GLN A 11 -6.71 0.60 0.45
N ARG A 12 -7.34 -0.24 1.28
CA ARG A 12 -8.20 0.21 2.37
C ARG A 12 -7.43 1.03 3.40
N ASP A 13 -6.27 0.56 3.84
CA ASP A 13 -5.43 1.26 4.82
C ASP A 13 -4.81 2.54 4.24
N LEU A 14 -4.27 2.49 3.02
CA LEU A 14 -3.76 3.67 2.33
C LEU A 14 -4.85 4.74 2.18
N LYS A 15 -6.10 4.33 1.91
CA LYS A 15 -7.24 5.24 1.83
C LYS A 15 -7.61 5.83 3.18
N ARG A 16 -7.60 5.00 4.23
CA ARG A 16 -7.82 5.44 5.61
C ARG A 16 -6.77 6.46 6.07
N LEU A 17 -5.53 6.29 5.65
CA LEU A 17 -4.42 7.20 5.95
C LEU A 17 -4.38 8.45 5.05
N GLY A 18 -5.24 8.52 4.01
CA GLY A 18 -5.28 9.65 3.07
C GLY A 18 -4.19 9.63 1.99
N TYR A 19 -3.48 8.51 1.82
CA TYR A 19 -2.49 8.33 0.76
C TYR A 19 -3.10 7.85 -0.57
N TYR A 20 -4.30 7.26 -0.53
CA TYR A 20 -4.97 6.68 -1.69
C TYR A 20 -6.43 7.13 -1.81
N CYS A 21 -6.85 7.59 -2.99
CA CYS A 21 -8.24 8.01 -3.24
C CYS A 21 -9.03 7.06 -4.16
N GLY A 22 -8.37 6.08 -4.78
CA GLY A 22 -9.00 5.16 -5.73
C GLY A 22 -9.95 4.14 -5.08
N ARG A 23 -10.39 3.16 -5.90
CA ARG A 23 -11.23 2.05 -5.45
C ARG A 23 -10.41 0.91 -4.87
N ILE A 24 -11.03 0.20 -3.94
CA ILE A 24 -10.44 -0.96 -3.27
C ILE A 24 -10.84 -2.21 -4.06
N ASP A 25 -10.25 -2.38 -5.24
CA ASP A 25 -10.54 -3.52 -6.15
C ASP A 25 -9.55 -4.69 -5.98
N GLY A 26 -8.53 -4.55 -5.12
CA GLY A 26 -7.49 -5.57 -4.96
C GLY A 26 -6.51 -5.65 -6.14
N ILE A 27 -6.49 -4.61 -6.97
CA ILE A 27 -5.63 -4.52 -8.15
C ILE A 27 -4.46 -3.59 -7.86
N PHE A 28 -3.26 -4.09 -8.11
CA PHE A 28 -2.05 -3.29 -7.99
C PHE A 28 -1.92 -2.40 -9.23
N SER A 29 -2.13 -1.10 -9.07
CA SER A 29 -2.10 -0.09 -10.13
C SER A 29 -1.10 1.01 -9.78
N ASP A 30 -0.68 1.83 -10.75
CA ASP A 30 0.27 2.93 -10.54
C ASP A 30 -0.12 3.87 -9.38
N GLU A 31 -1.42 4.12 -9.19
CA GLU A 31 -1.89 4.91 -8.03
C GLU A 31 -1.57 4.25 -6.69
N VAL A 32 -1.69 2.92 -6.60
CA VAL A 32 -1.33 2.14 -5.41
C VAL A 32 0.18 2.18 -5.19
N SER A 33 0.96 2.05 -6.25
CA SER A 33 2.42 2.19 -6.20
C SER A 33 2.85 3.57 -5.71
N PHE A 34 2.16 4.62 -6.16
CA PHE A 34 2.44 5.99 -5.74
C PHE A 34 2.06 6.24 -4.27
N ALA A 35 0.92 5.70 -3.84
CA ALA A 35 0.48 5.74 -2.45
C ALA A 35 1.46 4.98 -1.53
N LEU A 36 1.95 3.83 -1.98
CA LEU A 36 2.99 3.06 -1.32
C LEU A 36 4.31 3.84 -1.22
N ALA A 37 4.74 4.47 -2.31
CA ALA A 37 5.96 5.27 -2.32
C ALA A 37 5.89 6.43 -1.31
N ARG A 38 4.72 7.10 -1.21
CA ARG A 38 4.48 8.14 -0.20
C ARG A 38 4.50 7.60 1.21
N LEU A 39 3.84 6.46 1.46
CA LEU A 39 3.85 5.80 2.76
C LEU A 39 5.28 5.41 3.14
N GLN A 40 6.01 4.73 2.26
CA GLN A 40 7.40 4.35 2.49
C GLN A 40 8.28 5.56 2.81
N LYS A 41 8.12 6.65 2.07
CA LYS A 41 8.82 7.91 2.35
C LYS A 41 8.49 8.47 3.73
N ASN A 42 7.21 8.45 4.12
CA ASN A 42 6.75 8.96 5.41
C ASN A 42 7.28 8.13 6.59
N TYR A 43 7.41 6.82 6.40
CA TYR A 43 7.95 5.91 7.40
C TYR A 43 9.49 5.76 7.33
N SER A 44 10.18 6.64 6.57
CA SER A 44 11.64 6.57 6.35
C SER A 44 12.13 5.20 5.85
N MET A 45 11.29 4.52 5.06
CA MET A 45 11.60 3.24 4.42
C MET A 45 12.17 3.45 3.02
N ARG A 46 12.76 2.40 2.46
CA ARG A 46 13.17 2.39 1.06
C ARG A 46 11.93 2.52 0.17
N VAL A 47 11.88 3.60 -0.59
CA VAL A 47 10.81 3.87 -1.56
C VAL A 47 10.98 2.93 -2.75
N THR A 48 10.23 1.84 -2.76
CA THR A 48 10.16 0.89 -3.88
C THR A 48 8.87 1.07 -4.68
N GLY A 49 7.82 1.64 -4.07
CA GLY A 49 6.48 1.68 -4.67
C GLY A 49 5.82 0.30 -4.76
N GLU A 50 6.38 -0.70 -4.07
CA GLU A 50 5.90 -2.08 -4.07
C GLU A 50 5.47 -2.51 -2.68
N LEU A 51 4.47 -3.40 -2.62
CA LEU A 51 4.06 -4.04 -1.39
C LEU A 51 5.19 -4.98 -0.92
N ASN A 52 5.93 -4.54 0.09
CA ASN A 52 7.02 -5.30 0.71
C ASN A 52 6.73 -5.56 2.19
N GLU A 53 7.45 -6.52 2.78
CA GLU A 53 7.35 -6.86 4.19
C GLU A 53 7.45 -5.66 5.18
N PRO A 54 8.34 -4.66 4.99
CA PRO A 54 8.34 -3.45 5.82
C PRO A 54 7.03 -2.65 5.73
N VAL A 55 6.39 -2.57 4.55
CA VAL A 55 5.07 -1.93 4.41
C VAL A 55 4.01 -2.74 5.15
N ARG A 56 4.04 -4.07 5.01
CA ARG A 56 3.13 -4.99 5.74
C ARG A 56 3.24 -4.76 7.25
N ARG A 57 4.46 -4.67 7.76
CA ARG A 57 4.71 -4.37 9.17
C ARG A 57 4.26 -2.97 9.57
N ALA A 58 4.44 -1.95 8.73
CA ALA A 58 3.98 -0.59 9.04
C ALA A 58 2.45 -0.50 9.16
N LEU A 59 1.74 -1.28 8.35
CA LEU A 59 0.28 -1.28 8.29
C LEU A 59 -0.37 -2.38 9.13
N HIS A 60 0.42 -3.19 9.84
CA HIS A 60 -0.04 -4.39 10.57
C HIS A 60 -0.99 -5.27 9.74
N LEU A 61 -0.70 -5.41 8.44
CA LEU A 61 -1.47 -6.26 7.55
C LEU A 61 -1.27 -7.73 7.97
N PRO A 62 -2.34 -8.56 7.94
CA PRO A 62 -2.31 -9.95 8.40
C PRO A 62 -1.29 -10.81 7.66
#